data_AF-A0A077XLU0-F1
#
_entry.id   AF-A0A077XLU0-F1
#
_cell.length_a   1.000
_cell.length_b   1.000
_cell.length_c   1.000
_cell.angle_alpha   90.00
_cell.angle_beta   90.00
_cell.angle_gamma   90.00
#
_symmetry.space_group_name_H-M   'P 1'
#
loop_
_entity.id
_entity.type
_entity.pdbx_description
1 polymer ?
#
loop_
_entity_poly.entity_id
_entity_poly.type
_entity_poly.pdbx_seq_one_letter_code
_entity_poly.pdbx_strand_id
1 'polypeptide(L)' 'MEMKEPFDIEIENVVYSVFPEEEDTYVIFKEGVEYVQIIKDTENVWLKTNPETGLPMFGMDEEINAIGKKIIEELG' A
#
# COMPACT_ATOMS: atom_id res chain seq x y z
N MET A 1 15.45 7.05 9.99
CA MET A 1 14.24 6.64 9.24
C MET A 1 14.62 6.78 7.79
N GLU A 2 14.84 5.68 7.09
CA GLU A 2 15.09 5.73 5.65
C GLU A 2 13.74 5.87 4.95
N MET A 3 13.45 7.07 4.45
CA MET A 3 12.39 7.26 3.47
C MET A 3 12.79 6.45 2.23
N LYS A 4 12.01 5.42 1.93
CA LYS A 4 12.22 4.60 0.73
C LYS A 4 11.77 5.40 -0.48
N GLU A 5 12.48 5.24 -1.60
CA GLU A 5 12.07 5.87 -2.85
C GLU A 5 10.72 5.30 -3.31
N PRO A 6 9.85 6.12 -3.91
CA PRO A 6 8.61 5.63 -4.50
C PRO A 6 8.92 4.72 -5.69
N PHE A 7 8.07 3.73 -5.90
CA PHE A 7 8.22 2.73 -6.94
C PHE A 7 6.87 2.33 -7.51
N ASP A 8 6.87 1.79 -8.72
CA ASP A 8 5.67 1.30 -9.39
C ASP A 8 5.60 -0.22 -9.28
N ILE A 9 4.39 -0.73 -9.07
CA ILE A 9 4.07 -2.15 -9.13
C ILE A 9 2.99 -2.39 -10.18
N GLU A 10 3.07 -3.54 -10.84
CA GLU A 10 2.08 -3.96 -11.81
C GLU A 10 1.33 -5.20 -11.28
N ILE A 11 0.00 -5.10 -11.26
CA ILE A 11 -0.88 -6.20 -10.88
C ILE A 11 -1.86 -6.42 -12.04
N GLU A 12 -1.75 -7.58 -12.66
CA GLU A 12 -2.48 -7.96 -13.88
C GLU A 12 -2.24 -6.99 -15.04
N ASN A 13 -3.08 -5.96 -15.20
CA ASN A 13 -2.97 -4.92 -16.23
C ASN A 13 -3.12 -3.51 -15.64
N VAL A 14 -2.96 -3.37 -14.32
CA VAL A 14 -3.06 -2.08 -13.63
C VAL A 14 -1.73 -1.74 -13.01
N VAL A 15 -1.27 -0.52 -13.27
CA VAL A 15 -0.07 0.07 -12.67
C VAL A 15 -0.48 0.84 -11.43
N TYR A 16 0.16 0.52 -10.31
CA TYR A 16 0.03 1.23 -9.05
C TYR A 16 1.35 1.90 -8.71
N SER A 17 1.32 3.18 -8.40
CA SER A 17 2.48 3.88 -7.85
C SER A 17 2.39 3.85 -6.33
N VAL A 18 3.44 3.33 -5.71
CA VAL A 18 3.55 3.15 -4.26
C VAL A 18 4.50 4.20 -3.71
N PHE A 19 4.01 4.97 -2.74
CA PHE A 19 4.76 5.98 -2.03
C PHE A 19 4.92 5.53 -0.57
N PRO A 20 6.10 5.01 -0.19
CA PRO A 20 6.37 4.65 1.19
C PRO A 20 6.38 5.91 2.07
N GLU A 21 5.71 5.82 3.21
CA GLU A 21 5.71 6.86 4.24
C GLU A 21 6.41 6.34 5.51
N GLU A 22 6.03 6.87 6.67
CA GLU A 22 6.52 6.43 7.97
C GLU A 22 5.72 5.22 8.48
N GLU A 23 6.25 4.51 9.48
CA GLU A 23 5.54 3.45 10.23
C GLU A 23 4.93 2.33 9.36
N ASP A 24 5.63 1.89 8.31
CA ASP A 24 5.14 0.84 7.39
C ASP A 24 3.79 1.19 6.71
N THR A 25 3.57 2.48 6.50
CA THR A 25 2.42 3.02 5.77
C THR A 25 2.83 3.39 4.35
N TYR A 26 1.92 3.19 3.40
CA TYR A 26 2.17 3.40 1.97
C TYR A 26 0.94 4.06 1.33
N VAL A 27 1.15 5.15 0.59
CA VAL A 27 0.11 5.77 -0.23
C VAL A 27 0.15 5.15 -1.62
N ILE A 28 -1.01 4.68 -2.08
CA ILE A 28 -1.17 3.98 -3.34
C ILE A 28 -1.90 4.89 -4.31
N PHE A 29 -1.32 5.07 -5.49
CA PHE A 29 -1.97 5.70 -6.64
C PHE A 29 -2.30 4.63 -7.66
N LYS A 30 -3.50 4.67 -8.23
CA LYS A 30 -3.95 3.77 -9.28
C LYS A 30 -4.15 4.58 -10.55
N GLU A 31 -3.40 4.25 -11.60
CA GLU A 31 -3.45 4.99 -12.88
C GLU A 31 -3.26 6.50 -12.74
N GLY A 32 -2.41 6.93 -11.79
CA GLY A 32 -2.10 8.34 -11.54
C GLY A 32 -3.12 9.09 -10.65
N VAL A 33 -4.13 8.41 -10.12
CA VAL A 33 -5.08 8.99 -9.15
C VAL A 33 -4.82 8.39 -7.77
N GLU A 34 -4.81 9.22 -6.73
CA GLU A 34 -4.69 8.74 -5.35
C GLU A 34 -5.84 7.77 -5.07
N TYR A 35 -5.47 6.52 -4.74
CA TYR A 35 -6.43 5.44 -4.57
C TYR A 35 -6.76 5.22 -3.11
N VAL A 36 -5.74 4.94 -2.30
CA VAL A 36 -5.88 4.60 -0.89
C VAL A 36 -4.53 4.63 -0.20
N GLN A 37 -4.53 4.85 1.10
CA GLN A 37 -3.38 4.63 1.96
C GLN A 37 -3.54 3.30 2.70
N ILE A 38 -2.46 2.52 2.78
CA ILE A 38 -2.45 1.19 3.38
C ILE A 38 -1.36 1.11 4.44
N ILE A 39 -1.60 0.28 5.45
CA ILE A 39 -0.64 0.00 6.51
C ILE A 39 -0.43 -1.52 6.60
N LYS A 40 0.82 -1.91 6.82
CA LYS A 40 1.17 -3.31 7.11
C LYS A 40 0.80 -3.62 8.55
N ASP A 41 -0.26 -4.39 8.76
CA ASP A 41 -0.73 -4.79 10.09
C ASP A 41 0.07 -5.98 10.63
N THR A 42 0.22 -7.03 9.81
CA THR A 42 1.08 -8.19 10.11
C THR A 42 1.90 -8.58 8.87
N GLU A 43 2.71 -9.64 8.96
CA GLU A 43 3.56 -10.07 7.84
C GLU A 43 2.81 -10.25 6.52
N ASN A 44 1.56 -10.73 6.57
CA ASN A 44 0.76 -11.05 5.39
C ASN A 44 -0.59 -10.32 5.33
N VAL A 45 -0.84 -9.38 6.24
CA VAL A 45 -2.11 -8.65 6.31
C VAL A 45 -1.87 -7.17 6.12
N TRP A 46 -2.57 -6.62 5.15
CA TRP A 46 -2.57 -5.21 4.82
C TRP A 46 -3.95 -4.63 5.01
N LEU A 47 -4.02 -3.47 5.66
CA LEU A 47 -5.26 -2.78 5.97
C LEU A 47 -5.27 -1.42 5.29
N LYS A 48 -6.45 -0.97 4.86
CA LYS A 48 -6.65 0.42 4.44
C LYS A 48 -6.60 1.32 5.67
N THR A 49 -6.13 2.55 5.53
CA THR A 49 -6.31 3.58 6.54
C THR A 49 -7.48 4.48 6.15
N ASN A 50 -8.17 5.02 7.15
CA ASN A 50 -9.21 6.00 6.93
C ASN A 50 -8.57 7.35 6.58
N PRO A 51 -8.91 8.00 5.46
CA PRO A 51 -8.27 9.24 5.04
C PRO A 51 -8.53 10.44 5.96
N GLU A 52 -9.62 10.42 6.74
CA GLU A 52 -9.96 11.50 7.67
C GLU A 52 -9.31 11.34 9.04
N THR A 53 -9.09 10.08 9.47
CA THR A 53 -8.65 9.79 10.85
C THR A 53 -7.28 9.09 10.93
N GLY A 54 -6.74 8.61 9.81
CA GLY A 54 -5.51 7.82 9.75
C GLY A 54 -5.62 6.42 10.38
N LEU A 55 -6.81 6.03 10.86
CA LEU A 55 -6.97 4.78 11.59
C LEU A 55 -7.12 3.57 10.64
N PRO A 56 -6.55 2.41 10.97
CA PRO A 56 -6.76 1.18 10.21
C PRO A 56 -8.24 0.82 10.12
N MET A 57 -8.70 0.60 8.90
CA MET A 57 -10.03 0.11 8.59
C MET A 57 -9.98 -1.40 8.49
N PHE A 58 -10.59 -2.07 9.45
CA PHE A 58 -10.65 -3.53 9.47
C PHE A 58 -11.59 -4.05 8.37
N GLY A 59 -11.02 -4.89 7.52
CA GLY A 59 -11.73 -5.57 6.43
C GLY A 59 -10.74 -6.27 5.53
N MET A 60 -11.06 -7.50 5.10
CA MET A 60 -10.29 -8.15 4.06
C MET A 60 -10.59 -7.47 2.72
N ASP A 61 -9.55 -6.97 2.09
CA ASP A 61 -9.60 -6.48 0.72
C ASP A 61 -8.52 -7.23 -0.08
N GLU A 62 -8.98 -8.04 -1.04
CA GLU A 62 -8.10 -8.90 -1.84
C GLU A 62 -7.12 -8.07 -2.68
N GLU A 63 -7.55 -6.90 -3.18
CA GLU A 63 -6.71 -6.00 -3.97
C GLU A 63 -5.63 -5.39 -3.08
N ILE A 64 -5.98 -4.96 -1.86
CA ILE A 64 -5.00 -4.41 -0.91
C ILE A 64 -3.97 -5.45 -0.46
N ASN A 65 -4.40 -6.68 -0.22
CA ASN A 65 -3.45 -7.75 0.10
C ASN A 65 -2.56 -8.11 -1.11
N ALA A 66 -3.08 -8.03 -2.34
CA ALA A 66 -2.28 -8.22 -3.55
C ALA A 66 -1.23 -7.11 -3.72
N ILE A 67 -1.62 -5.84 -3.50
CA ILE A 67 -0.73 -4.68 -3.49
C ILE A 67 0.35 -4.86 -2.41
N GLY A 68 -0.06 -5.16 -1.19
CA GLY A 68 0.85 -5.38 -0.07
C GLY A 68 1.86 -6.51 -0.32
N LYS A 69 1.42 -7.60 -0.96
CA LYS A 69 2.33 -8.68 -1.37
C LYS A 69 3.37 -8.20 -2.39
N LYS A 70 2.96 -7.42 -3.38
CA LYS A 70 3.88 -6.83 -4.37
C LYS A 70 4.88 -5.87 -3.74
N ILE A 71 4.43 -5.07 -2.77
CA ILE A 71 5.32 -4.20 -2.00
C ILE A 71 6.40 -5.01 -1.28
N ILE A 72 6.06 -6.14 -0.68
CA ILE A 72 7.05 -7.03 -0.04
C ILE A 72 8.01 -7.62 -1.10
N GLU A 73 7.49 -8.07 -2.24
CA GLU A 73 8.32 -8.61 -3.33
C GLU A 73 9.35 -7.58 -3.85
N GLU A 74 8.98 -6.31 -3.96
CA GLU A 74 9.88 -5.23 -4.41
C GLU A 74 10.90 -4.80 -3.34
N LEU A 75 10.53 -4.88 -2.06
CA LEU A 75 11.39 -4.42 -0.96
C LEU A 75 12.41 -5.46 -0.47
N GLY A 76 12.24 -6.74 -0.85
CA GLY A 76 13.13 -7.85 -0.47
C GLY A 76 13.01 -8.29 0.98
#